data_AF-A0A3L6FHX1-F1
#
_entry.id   AF-A0A3L6FHX1-F1
#
_cell.length_a   1.000
_cell.length_b   1.000
_cell.length_c   1.000
_cell.angle_alpha   90.00
_cell.angle_beta   90.00
_cell.angle_gamma   90.00
#
_symmetry.space_group_name_H-M   'P 1'
#
loop_
_entity.id
_entity.type
_entity.pdbx_description
1 polymer ?
#
loop_
_entity_poly.entity_id
_entity_poly.type
_entity_poly.pdbx_seq_one_letter_code
_entity_poly.pdbx_strand_id
1 'polypeptide(L)'
;MDGSAVELEAAERMVMRWDSSLACGGADEPMLFDGGGNRAEADRFLRAVDDLRRLAPPSPAAVGSPRRLSSSSAARSGAVLVAMTRLEDEFRHVLSSRALDHEIEALAYLSSLSINGDRSNSPPSADLPAADEDDSVSSSIGRRSTAYRSLRSIREIDLLPDDAVADLRAIAYRMAAAGHGRECAQVYASVRKPAVDASLRRLGVERLSIGDVQRLEWDALEAKIRRWIRAARAAVRGVFASERRLCFHIFHDLI
;
A
#
# COMPACT_ATOMS: atom_id res chain seq x y z
N MET A 1 -15.50 40.41 11.21
CA MET A 1 -14.65 39.94 10.11
C MET A 1 -13.21 39.63 10.56
N ASP A 2 -12.87 39.74 11.86
CA ASP A 2 -11.49 39.48 12.34
C ASP A 2 -11.14 38.02 12.65
N GLY A 3 -12.12 37.14 12.89
CA GLY A 3 -11.86 35.76 13.32
C GLY A 3 -11.06 34.93 12.29
N SER A 4 -11.43 35.03 11.00
CA SER A 4 -10.79 34.25 9.93
C SER A 4 -9.34 34.66 9.65
N ALA A 5 -8.98 35.92 9.92
CA ALA A 5 -7.61 36.39 9.75
C ALA A 5 -6.69 35.88 10.87
N VAL A 6 -7.20 35.84 12.10
CA VAL A 6 -6.47 35.32 13.27
C VAL A 6 -6.26 33.81 13.17
N GLU A 7 -7.26 33.06 12.73
CA GLU A 7 -7.17 31.62 12.50
C GLU A 7 -6.14 31.28 11.41
N LEU A 8 -6.11 32.06 10.33
CA LEU A 8 -5.14 31.91 9.25
C LEU A 8 -3.70 32.15 9.72
N GLU A 9 -3.48 33.23 10.47
CA GLU A 9 -2.15 33.57 10.97
C GLU A 9 -1.66 32.53 11.99
N ALA A 10 -2.57 31.98 12.80
CA ALA A 10 -2.24 30.88 13.71
C ALA A 10 -1.85 29.60 12.94
N ALA A 11 -2.57 29.26 11.88
CA ALA A 11 -2.27 28.11 11.03
C ALA A 11 -0.92 28.26 10.31
N GLU A 12 -0.64 29.45 9.76
CA GLU A 12 0.65 29.77 9.13
C GLU A 12 1.81 29.63 10.11
N ARG A 13 1.65 30.17 11.33
CA ARG A 13 2.66 30.07 12.39
C ARG A 13 2.91 28.64 12.84
N MET A 14 1.86 27.81 12.90
CA MET A 14 1.98 26.39 13.23
C MET A 14 2.77 25.62 12.18
N VAL A 15 2.54 25.90 10.90
CA VAL A 15 3.22 25.22 9.79
C VAL A 15 4.66 25.71 9.62
N MET A 16 4.90 27.02 9.69
CA MET A 16 6.24 27.59 9.53
C MET A 16 7.21 27.22 10.66
N ARG A 17 6.69 26.78 11.82
CA ARG A 17 7.53 26.16 12.87
C ARG A 17 8.34 24.99 12.31
N TRP A 18 7.77 24.25 11.36
CA TRP A 18 8.40 23.08 10.76
C TRP A 18 9.40 23.45 9.65
N ASP A 19 9.31 24.64 9.04
CA ASP A 19 10.33 25.15 8.12
C ASP A 19 11.62 25.53 8.86
N SER A 20 11.47 26.17 10.03
CA SER A 20 12.61 26.51 10.90
C SER A 20 13.33 25.27 11.41
N SER A 21 12.62 24.15 11.56
CA SER A 21 13.19 22.85 11.95
C SER A 21 14.02 22.20 10.83
N LEU A 22 13.63 22.39 9.57
CA LEU A 22 14.42 21.92 8.41
C LEU A 22 15.76 22.67 8.27
N ALA A 23 15.84 23.91 8.77
CA ALA A 23 17.05 24.73 8.72
C ALA A 23 18.11 24.38 9.78
N CYS A 24 17.70 23.74 10.89
CA CYS A 24 18.61 23.25 11.93
C CYS A 24 18.62 21.72 11.91
N GLY A 25 19.36 21.14 10.95
CA GLY A 25 19.46 19.70 10.70
C GLY A 25 19.72 18.83 11.94
N GLY A 26 18.65 18.48 12.65
CA GLY A 26 18.63 17.52 13.74
C GLY A 26 17.72 16.37 13.35
N ALA A 27 18.32 15.20 13.14
CA ALA A 27 17.67 13.94 12.81
C ALA A 27 16.77 13.37 13.95
N ASP A 28 16.28 14.22 14.84
CA ASP A 28 15.71 13.87 16.15
C ASP A 28 14.45 14.68 16.49
N GLU A 29 13.76 15.21 15.47
CA GLU A 29 12.43 15.81 15.69
C GLU A 29 11.36 14.70 15.72
N PRO A 30 10.47 14.68 16.72
CA PRO A 30 9.45 13.64 16.83
C PRO A 30 8.52 13.69 15.63
N MET A 31 8.34 12.54 14.98
CA MET A 31 7.33 12.35 13.94
C MET A 31 5.94 12.44 14.57
N LEU A 32 5.02 13.12 13.91
CA LEU A 32 3.66 13.36 14.42
C LEU A 32 2.80 12.08 14.39
N PHE A 33 3.12 11.17 13.48
CA PHE A 33 2.32 9.97 13.20
C PHE A 33 3.07 8.66 13.56
N ASP A 34 3.76 8.64 14.71
CA ASP A 34 4.49 7.45 15.20
C ASP A 34 3.59 6.40 15.89
N GLY A 35 2.31 6.73 16.12
CA GLY A 35 1.39 5.89 16.91
C GLY A 35 1.55 6.05 18.44
N GLY A 36 2.51 6.87 18.89
CA GLY A 36 2.63 7.37 20.25
C GLY A 36 1.63 8.50 20.52
N GLY A 37 1.51 8.94 21.78
CA GLY A 37 0.47 9.85 22.28
C GLY A 37 0.34 11.25 21.64
N ASN A 38 1.00 11.53 20.52
CA ASN A 38 1.02 12.81 19.82
C ASN A 38 -0.14 13.01 18.84
N ARG A 39 -1.16 12.13 18.84
CA ARG A 39 -2.31 12.23 17.94
C ARG A 39 -3.04 13.59 18.00
N ALA A 40 -3.11 14.21 19.18
CA ALA A 40 -3.69 15.54 19.33
C ALA A 40 -2.86 16.65 18.67
N GLU A 41 -1.55 16.48 18.52
CA GLU A 41 -0.69 17.40 17.78
C GLU A 41 -0.79 17.16 16.27
N ALA A 42 -0.80 15.89 15.84
CA ALA A 42 -1.07 15.51 14.45
C ALA A 42 -2.41 16.09 13.96
N ASP A 43 -3.48 15.94 14.73
CA ASP A 43 -4.79 16.49 14.39
C ASP A 43 -4.81 18.03 14.33
N ARG A 44 -4.01 18.70 15.17
CA ARG A 44 -3.87 20.16 15.13
C ARG A 44 -3.14 20.60 13.86
N PHE A 45 -2.07 19.92 13.51
CA PHE A 45 -1.32 20.17 12.28
C PHE A 45 -2.21 19.97 11.05
N LEU A 46 -2.95 18.86 10.97
CA LEU A 46 -3.86 18.56 9.87
C LEU A 46 -4.97 19.62 9.73
N ARG A 47 -5.52 20.12 10.84
CA ARG A 47 -6.48 21.24 10.81
C ARG A 47 -5.85 22.52 10.29
N ALA A 48 -4.62 22.85 10.72
CA ALA A 48 -3.91 24.01 10.21
C ALA A 48 -3.67 23.94 8.69
N VAL A 49 -3.35 22.74 8.16
CA VAL A 49 -3.25 22.53 6.71
C VAL A 49 -4.59 22.76 6.01
N ASP A 50 -5.70 22.26 6.58
CA ASP A 50 -7.03 22.48 6.03
C ASP A 50 -7.42 23.96 6.04
N ASP A 51 -7.07 24.70 7.09
CA ASP A 51 -7.35 26.13 7.23
C ASP A 51 -6.51 26.95 6.24
N LEU A 52 -5.21 26.66 6.11
CA LEU A 52 -4.35 27.27 5.09
C LEU A 52 -4.91 27.07 3.69
N ARG A 53 -5.46 25.89 3.39
CA ARG A 53 -6.04 25.59 2.09
C ARG A 53 -7.41 26.24 1.87
N ARG A 54 -8.31 26.18 2.85
CA ARG A 54 -9.66 26.77 2.77
C ARG A 54 -9.62 28.28 2.60
N LEU A 55 -8.68 28.91 3.28
CA LEU A 55 -8.53 30.36 3.31
C LEU A 55 -7.57 30.85 2.21
N ALA A 56 -6.94 29.93 1.46
CA ALA A 56 -6.24 30.28 0.23
C ALA A 56 -7.26 30.61 -0.87
N PRO A 57 -7.13 31.76 -1.56
CA PRO A 57 -8.00 32.07 -2.67
C PRO A 57 -7.76 31.07 -3.82
N PRO A 58 -8.79 30.75 -4.62
CA PRO A 58 -8.60 29.98 -5.85
C PRO A 58 -7.59 30.71 -6.74
N SER A 59 -6.59 29.98 -7.22
CA SER A 59 -5.63 30.49 -8.20
C SER A 59 -6.40 31.09 -9.38
N PRO A 60 -6.21 32.37 -9.74
CA PRO A 60 -6.90 32.95 -10.89
C PRO A 60 -6.25 32.37 -12.15
N ALA A 61 -6.83 31.28 -12.65
CA ALA A 61 -6.70 30.96 -14.05
C ALA A 61 -7.33 32.11 -14.85
N ALA A 62 -6.48 32.86 -15.54
CA ALA A 62 -6.82 33.77 -16.64
C ALA A 62 -7.78 34.94 -16.33
N VAL A 63 -7.28 36.04 -15.78
CA VAL A 63 -7.63 37.40 -16.28
C VAL A 63 -6.43 38.33 -16.07
N GLY A 64 -5.96 38.94 -17.16
CA GLY A 64 -4.82 39.85 -17.18
C GLY A 64 -5.01 41.07 -16.26
N SER A 65 -4.28 41.10 -15.16
CA SER A 65 -3.85 42.34 -14.51
C SER A 65 -2.67 42.06 -13.58
N PRO A 66 -1.54 42.76 -13.72
CA PRO A 66 -0.41 42.64 -12.81
C PRO A 66 -0.74 43.40 -11.51
N ARG A 67 -1.65 42.86 -10.68
CA ARG A 67 -1.74 43.30 -9.28
C ARG A 67 -0.60 42.64 -8.52
N ARG A 68 0.28 43.47 -7.95
CA ARG A 68 1.35 43.07 -7.01
C ARG A 68 0.85 41.94 -6.12
N LEU A 69 1.51 40.79 -6.19
CA LEU A 69 1.35 39.73 -5.19
C LEU A 69 1.60 40.37 -3.83
N SER A 70 0.59 40.38 -2.96
CA SER A 70 0.76 40.86 -1.59
C SER A 70 1.78 39.95 -0.89
N SER A 71 2.65 40.51 -0.03
CA SER A 71 3.64 39.75 0.75
C SER A 71 2.99 38.59 1.52
N SER A 72 1.77 38.80 2.02
CA SER A 72 0.95 37.75 2.67
C SER A 72 0.53 36.62 1.74
N SER A 73 0.48 36.83 0.43
CA SER A 73 0.17 35.77 -0.54
C SER A 73 1.37 34.90 -0.87
N ALA A 74 2.56 35.48 -0.95
CA ALA A 74 3.79 34.73 -1.17
C ALA A 74 4.16 33.91 0.08
N ALA A 75 4.03 34.51 1.28
CA ALA A 75 4.25 33.82 2.55
C ALA A 75 3.31 32.61 2.73
N ARG A 76 2.01 32.78 2.42
CA ARG A 76 1.02 31.67 2.42
C ARG A 76 1.33 30.57 1.42
N SER A 77 1.77 30.91 0.20
CA SER A 77 2.21 29.89 -0.76
C SER A 77 3.43 29.12 -0.25
N GLY A 78 4.34 29.80 0.47
CA GLY A 78 5.44 29.16 1.19
C GLY A 78 4.96 28.22 2.30
N ALA A 79 3.99 28.65 3.12
CA ALA A 79 3.43 27.82 4.18
C ALA A 79 2.78 26.54 3.64
N VAL A 80 2.03 26.63 2.53
CA VAL A 80 1.44 25.45 1.90
C VAL A 80 2.53 24.48 1.42
N LEU A 81 3.60 24.98 0.80
CA LEU A 81 4.70 24.12 0.34
C LEU A 81 5.38 23.41 1.53
N VAL A 82 5.68 24.13 2.61
CA VAL A 82 6.25 23.58 3.84
C VAL A 82 5.34 22.50 4.43
N ALA A 83 4.02 22.77 4.50
CA ALA A 83 3.05 21.77 4.95
C ALA A 83 3.08 20.51 4.09
N MET A 84 3.12 20.65 2.77
CA MET A 84 3.14 19.49 1.86
C MET A 84 4.44 18.69 2.01
N THR A 85 5.59 19.36 2.08
CA THR A 85 6.89 18.69 2.33
C THR A 85 6.87 17.93 3.65
N ARG A 86 6.34 18.52 4.73
CA ARG A 86 6.22 17.81 6.01
C ARG A 86 5.27 16.61 5.92
N LEU A 87 4.13 16.76 5.24
CA LEU A 87 3.19 15.66 5.03
C LEU A 87 3.82 14.51 4.23
N GLU A 88 4.68 14.81 3.24
CA GLU A 88 5.45 13.78 2.51
C GLU A 88 6.37 12.99 3.43
N ASP A 89 7.08 13.68 4.32
CA ASP A 89 8.02 13.05 5.26
C ASP A 89 7.29 12.18 6.30
N GLU A 90 6.18 12.68 6.86
CA GLU A 90 5.32 11.91 7.76
C GLU A 90 4.71 10.71 7.05
N PHE A 91 4.23 10.88 5.81
CA PHE A 91 3.68 9.77 5.02
C PHE A 91 4.72 8.70 4.76
N ARG A 92 5.95 9.10 4.41
CA ARG A 92 7.09 8.19 4.25
C ARG A 92 7.42 7.47 5.56
N HIS A 93 7.42 8.20 6.67
CA HIS A 93 7.70 7.67 7.99
C HIS A 93 6.67 6.59 8.37
N VAL A 94 5.37 6.90 8.32
CA VAL A 94 4.29 5.95 8.67
C VAL A 94 4.39 4.68 7.83
N LEU A 95 4.62 4.80 6.51
CA LEU A 95 4.77 3.63 5.63
C LEU A 95 5.96 2.74 5.98
N SER A 96 7.00 3.30 6.59
CA SER A 96 8.27 2.61 6.89
C SER A 96 8.33 2.07 8.32
N SER A 97 7.95 2.89 9.30
CA SER A 97 8.09 2.59 10.74
C SER A 97 6.94 1.74 11.27
N ARG A 98 5.74 1.85 10.68
CA ARG A 98 4.55 1.12 11.13
C ARG A 98 4.24 -0.10 10.27
N ALA A 99 5.15 -0.46 9.36
CA ALA A 99 5.02 -1.67 8.55
C ALA A 99 5.09 -2.91 9.45
N LEU A 100 4.14 -3.82 9.29
CA LEU A 100 4.08 -5.06 10.05
C LEU A 100 4.98 -6.11 9.40
N ASP A 101 5.87 -6.70 10.20
CA ASP A 101 6.73 -7.80 9.78
C ASP A 101 5.92 -9.09 9.63
N HIS A 102 5.73 -9.51 8.37
CA HIS A 102 5.07 -10.77 8.07
C HIS A 102 6.09 -11.83 7.66
N GLU A 103 5.84 -13.07 8.10
CA GLU A 103 6.55 -14.24 7.60
C GLU A 103 6.07 -14.59 6.19
N ILE A 104 6.63 -13.89 5.22
CA ILE A 104 6.34 -14.06 3.79
C ILE A 104 6.65 -15.50 3.34
N GLU A 105 7.57 -16.18 4.00
CA GLU A 105 7.89 -17.59 3.76
C GLU A 105 6.74 -18.54 4.09
N ALA A 106 5.94 -18.25 5.12
CA ALA A 106 4.75 -19.03 5.45
C ALA A 106 3.74 -19.05 4.28
N LEU A 107 3.65 -17.97 3.49
CA LEU A 107 2.80 -17.91 2.29
C LEU A 107 3.23 -18.90 1.20
N ALA A 108 4.54 -19.14 1.05
CA ALA A 108 5.07 -20.11 0.09
C ALA A 108 4.73 -21.56 0.49
N TYR A 109 4.82 -21.87 1.79
CA TYR A 109 4.44 -23.18 2.32
C TYR A 109 2.94 -23.45 2.18
N LEU A 110 2.10 -22.45 2.43
CA LEU A 110 0.64 -22.58 2.31
C LEU A 110 0.17 -22.68 0.86
N SER A 111 0.80 -21.93 -0.05
CA SER A 111 0.61 -22.09 -1.50
C SER A 111 0.98 -23.50 -1.97
N SER A 112 1.92 -24.17 -1.28
CA SER A 112 2.29 -25.56 -1.54
C SER A 112 1.26 -26.57 -1.03
N LEU A 113 0.59 -26.32 0.10
CA LEU A 113 -0.50 -27.17 0.60
C LEU A 113 -1.73 -27.16 -0.33
N SER A 114 -1.95 -26.06 -1.05
CA SER A 114 -2.99 -25.98 -2.09
C SER A 114 -2.74 -26.92 -3.29
N ILE A 115 -1.53 -27.47 -3.44
CA ILE A 115 -1.17 -28.40 -4.54
C ILE A 115 -1.46 -29.87 -4.16
N ASN A 116 -1.50 -30.20 -2.87
CA ASN A 116 -1.66 -31.59 -2.42
C ASN A 116 -3.14 -32.03 -2.31
N GLY A 117 -4.08 -31.14 -2.59
CA GLY A 117 -5.52 -31.44 -2.58
C GLY A 117 -6.03 -32.23 -3.80
N ASP A 118 -5.16 -32.56 -4.76
CA ASP A 118 -5.55 -33.21 -6.03
C ASP A 118 -4.71 -34.45 -6.34
N ARG A 119 -4.48 -35.28 -5.31
CA ARG A 119 -3.89 -36.62 -5.46
C ARG A 119 -4.71 -37.66 -4.72
N SER A 120 -5.96 -37.85 -5.16
CA SER A 120 -6.71 -39.09 -4.88
C SER A 120 -6.66 -39.99 -6.12
N ASN A 121 -5.48 -40.49 -6.47
CA ASN A 121 -5.37 -41.66 -7.34
C ASN A 121 -5.09 -42.87 -6.45
N SER A 122 -6.16 -43.48 -5.94
CA SER A 122 -6.09 -44.86 -5.45
C SER A 122 -5.71 -45.77 -6.63
N PRO A 123 -4.86 -46.79 -6.43
CA PRO A 123 -4.51 -47.72 -7.50
C PRO A 123 -5.71 -48.63 -7.82
N PRO A 124 -5.98 -48.97 -9.10
CA PRO A 124 -7.02 -49.92 -9.41
C PRO A 124 -6.48 -51.34 -9.16
N SER A 125 -7.04 -52.00 -8.14
CA SER A 125 -6.97 -53.46 -8.02
C SER A 125 -7.98 -54.03 -9.02
N ALA A 126 -7.48 -54.62 -10.09
CA ALA A 126 -8.29 -55.45 -10.97
C ALA A 126 -8.51 -56.81 -10.29
N ASP A 127 -9.76 -57.22 -10.13
CA ASP A 127 -10.23 -58.56 -10.52
C ASP A 127 -11.75 -58.73 -10.32
N LEU A 128 -12.43 -58.99 -11.45
CA LEU A 128 -13.65 -59.82 -11.65
C LEU A 128 -15.08 -59.18 -11.61
N PRO A 129 -16.06 -59.77 -12.36
CA PRO A 129 -16.84 -59.02 -13.36
C PRO A 129 -18.37 -58.93 -13.16
N ALA A 130 -18.94 -58.01 -13.96
CA ALA A 130 -20.24 -58.01 -14.67
C ALA A 130 -21.58 -58.30 -13.94
N ALA A 131 -22.50 -57.32 -13.99
CA ALA A 131 -23.90 -57.53 -14.44
C ALA A 131 -24.62 -56.18 -14.71
N ASP A 132 -25.03 -56.04 -15.98
CA ASP A 132 -26.29 -55.50 -16.53
C ASP A 132 -26.70 -54.01 -16.45
N GLU A 133 -27.55 -53.70 -17.43
CA GLU A 133 -27.73 -52.45 -18.15
C GLU A 133 -28.81 -51.50 -17.56
N ASP A 134 -28.68 -50.24 -18.00
CA ASP A 134 -29.75 -49.33 -18.44
C ASP A 134 -30.31 -48.20 -17.52
N ASP A 135 -30.37 -47.04 -18.20
CA ASP A 135 -31.06 -45.75 -18.11
C ASP A 135 -31.30 -44.92 -16.82
N SER A 136 -30.73 -43.69 -16.85
CA SER A 136 -31.37 -42.35 -16.68
C SER A 136 -32.47 -42.19 -15.59
N VAL A 137 -32.42 -41.31 -14.58
CA VAL A 137 -32.16 -39.85 -14.53
C VAL A 137 -32.13 -39.35 -13.06
N SER A 138 -31.19 -38.45 -12.78
CA SER A 138 -31.25 -37.28 -11.87
C SER A 138 -32.10 -37.35 -10.58
N SER A 139 -31.42 -37.52 -9.44
CA SER A 139 -31.56 -36.61 -8.29
C SER A 139 -30.62 -36.98 -7.14
N SER A 140 -29.45 -36.36 -7.09
CA SER A 140 -28.76 -36.15 -5.81
C SER A 140 -28.01 -34.83 -5.85
N ILE A 141 -28.69 -33.84 -5.29
CA ILE A 141 -28.15 -32.58 -4.80
C ILE A 141 -26.85 -32.84 -4.03
N GLY A 142 -25.86 -32.01 -4.30
CA GLY A 142 -24.84 -31.67 -3.32
C GLY A 142 -23.51 -32.42 -3.44
N ARG A 143 -22.68 -32.03 -4.42
CA ARG A 143 -21.21 -31.93 -4.24
C ARG A 143 -20.42 -31.28 -5.39
N ARG A 144 -21.06 -30.52 -6.29
CA ARG A 144 -20.38 -29.75 -7.34
C ARG A 144 -20.22 -28.25 -7.04
N SER A 145 -20.20 -27.86 -5.76
CA SER A 145 -20.00 -26.46 -5.36
C SER A 145 -19.16 -26.30 -4.09
N THR A 146 -17.96 -26.88 -4.10
CA THR A 146 -16.94 -26.62 -3.06
C THR A 146 -15.52 -26.44 -3.62
N ALA A 147 -15.22 -26.89 -4.85
CA ALA A 147 -13.89 -26.70 -5.44
C ALA A 147 -13.56 -25.23 -5.77
N TYR A 148 -14.55 -24.40 -6.11
CA TYR A 148 -14.36 -22.94 -6.22
C TYR A 148 -14.44 -22.21 -4.87
N ARG A 149 -14.93 -22.86 -3.81
CA ARG A 149 -15.00 -22.29 -2.46
C ARG A 149 -13.69 -22.50 -1.68
N SER A 150 -12.80 -23.40 -2.11
CA SER A 150 -11.47 -23.60 -1.49
C SER A 150 -10.34 -22.80 -2.16
N LEU A 151 -10.65 -21.92 -3.12
CA LEU A 151 -9.76 -20.87 -3.63
C LEU A 151 -9.81 -19.58 -2.78
N ARG A 152 -10.52 -19.59 -1.63
CA ARG A 152 -11.03 -18.39 -0.93
C ARG A 152 -10.20 -17.79 0.20
N SER A 153 -9.00 -18.27 0.50
CA SER A 153 -8.13 -17.45 1.37
C SER A 153 -6.96 -16.95 0.54
N ILE A 154 -7.23 -15.92 -0.27
CA ILE A 154 -6.28 -14.82 -0.31
C ILE A 154 -6.09 -14.47 1.17
N ARG A 155 -4.94 -14.82 1.75
CA ARG A 155 -4.59 -14.35 3.08
C ARG A 155 -4.26 -12.88 2.88
N GLU A 156 -5.29 -12.06 2.92
CA GLU A 156 -5.16 -10.63 2.94
C GLU A 156 -4.47 -10.30 4.25
N ILE A 157 -3.16 -10.11 4.13
CA ILE A 157 -2.31 -9.73 5.23
C ILE A 157 -2.44 -8.22 5.39
N ASP A 158 -2.71 -7.78 6.61
CA ASP A 158 -2.65 -6.37 6.97
C ASP A 158 -1.19 -5.94 6.96
N LEU A 159 -0.80 -5.04 6.07
CA LEU A 159 0.60 -4.60 5.95
C LEU A 159 0.98 -3.54 7.00
N LEU A 160 -0.03 -2.89 7.55
CA LEU A 160 0.03 -1.79 8.51
C LEU A 160 -1.16 -1.95 9.47
N PRO A 161 -1.05 -1.46 10.72
CA PRO A 161 -2.19 -1.41 11.61
C PRO A 161 -3.25 -0.40 11.11
N ASP A 162 -4.51 -0.62 11.49
CA ASP A 162 -5.66 0.16 10.98
C ASP A 162 -5.54 1.67 11.24
N ASP A 163 -4.97 2.04 12.37
CA ASP A 163 -4.75 3.44 12.74
C ASP A 163 -3.70 4.10 11.84
N ALA A 164 -2.61 3.40 11.50
CA ALA A 164 -1.64 3.88 10.51
C ALA A 164 -2.28 4.06 9.13
N VAL A 165 -3.17 3.14 8.72
CA VAL A 165 -3.91 3.26 7.45
C VAL A 165 -4.83 4.49 7.47
N ALA A 166 -5.49 4.76 8.59
CA ALA A 166 -6.33 5.94 8.76
C ALA A 166 -5.51 7.24 8.68
N ASP A 167 -4.33 7.27 9.29
CA ASP A 167 -3.40 8.41 9.24
C ASP A 167 -2.89 8.64 7.81
N LEU A 168 -2.47 7.58 7.11
CA LEU A 168 -2.05 7.65 5.71
C LEU A 168 -3.15 8.20 4.80
N ARG A 169 -4.40 7.75 4.99
CA ARG A 169 -5.55 8.25 4.23
C ARG A 169 -5.80 9.74 4.52
N ALA A 170 -5.71 10.15 5.79
CA ALA A 170 -5.90 11.54 6.19
C ALA A 170 -4.82 12.48 5.61
N ILE A 171 -3.58 12.02 5.54
CA ILE A 171 -2.47 12.74 4.91
C ILE A 171 -2.68 12.79 3.39
N ALA A 172 -2.91 11.64 2.75
CA ALA A 172 -3.08 11.54 1.31
C ALA A 172 -4.25 12.40 0.80
N TYR A 173 -5.36 12.46 1.54
CA TYR A 173 -6.49 13.34 1.22
C TYR A 173 -6.10 14.82 1.17
N ARG A 174 -5.33 15.29 2.14
CA ARG A 174 -4.92 16.70 2.21
C ARG A 174 -3.92 17.05 1.12
N MET A 175 -2.96 16.16 0.86
CA MET A 175 -2.02 16.31 -0.25
C MET A 175 -2.75 16.34 -1.59
N ALA A 176 -3.64 15.38 -1.86
CA ALA A 176 -4.38 15.31 -3.12
C ALA A 176 -5.24 16.55 -3.35
N ALA A 177 -5.98 16.99 -2.33
CA ALA A 177 -6.83 18.16 -2.45
C ALA A 177 -6.06 19.50 -2.41
N ALA A 178 -4.76 19.50 -2.10
CA ALA A 178 -3.82 20.59 -2.34
C ALA A 178 -3.09 20.48 -3.70
N GLY A 179 -3.44 19.51 -4.55
CA GLY A 179 -2.84 19.31 -5.87
C GLY A 179 -1.55 18.46 -5.89
N HIS A 180 -1.13 17.91 -4.74
CA HIS A 180 0.11 17.16 -4.56
C HIS A 180 -0.11 15.62 -4.55
N GLY A 181 -1.15 15.16 -5.26
CA GLY A 181 -1.51 13.74 -5.30
C GLY A 181 -0.46 12.87 -6.00
N ARG A 182 0.25 13.43 -6.99
CA ARG A 182 1.30 12.72 -7.73
C ARG A 182 2.52 12.46 -6.83
N GLU A 183 2.91 13.46 -6.07
CA GLU A 183 3.99 13.44 -5.10
C GLU A 183 3.69 12.42 -4.00
N CYS A 184 2.46 12.44 -3.46
CA CYS A 184 1.98 11.44 -2.49
C CYS A 184 2.12 10.00 -3.04
N ALA A 185 1.64 9.75 -4.26
CA ALA A 185 1.77 8.44 -4.90
C ALA A 185 3.23 8.04 -5.17
N GLN A 186 4.11 9.00 -5.48
CA GLN A 186 5.54 8.77 -5.66
C GLN A 186 6.20 8.37 -4.33
N VAL A 187 5.87 9.04 -3.22
CA VAL A 187 6.36 8.67 -1.89
C VAL A 187 5.89 7.25 -1.55
N TYR A 188 4.61 6.94 -1.76
CA TYR A 188 4.08 5.59 -1.56
C TYR A 188 4.90 4.54 -2.32
N ALA A 189 5.08 4.75 -3.63
CA ALA A 189 5.84 3.83 -4.48
C ALA A 189 7.31 3.72 -4.04
N SER A 190 7.93 4.80 -3.59
CA SER A 190 9.33 4.82 -3.16
C SER A 190 9.61 3.94 -1.94
N VAL A 191 8.64 3.82 -1.02
CA VAL A 191 8.75 2.99 0.19
C VAL A 191 8.27 1.57 -0.07
N ARG A 192 7.11 1.42 -0.72
CA ARG A 192 6.46 0.12 -0.87
C ARG A 192 7.12 -0.76 -1.93
N LYS A 193 7.66 -0.20 -3.02
CA LYS A 193 8.31 -0.99 -4.07
C LYS A 193 9.53 -1.77 -3.54
N PRO A 194 10.50 -1.17 -2.82
CA PRO A 194 11.59 -1.93 -2.21
C PRO A 194 11.12 -3.02 -1.24
N ALA A 195 10.05 -2.76 -0.47
CA ALA A 195 9.48 -3.74 0.44
C ALA A 195 8.87 -4.95 -0.31
N VAL A 196 8.15 -4.69 -1.40
CA VAL A 196 7.64 -5.74 -2.31
C VAL A 196 8.80 -6.50 -2.96
N ASP A 197 9.83 -5.81 -3.46
CA ASP A 197 11.00 -6.45 -4.08
C ASP A 197 11.77 -7.33 -3.07
N ALA A 198 11.89 -6.90 -1.80
CA ALA A 198 12.44 -7.73 -0.73
C ALA A 198 11.56 -8.96 -0.44
N SER A 199 10.25 -8.78 -0.43
CA SER A 199 9.26 -9.86 -0.27
C SER A 199 9.38 -10.93 -1.36
N LEU A 200 9.49 -10.51 -2.62
CA LEU A 200 9.66 -11.41 -3.76
C LEU A 200 10.98 -12.20 -3.66
N ARG A 201 12.08 -11.53 -3.27
CA ARG A 201 13.36 -12.20 -3.05
C ARG A 201 13.28 -13.26 -1.94
N ARG A 202 12.61 -12.96 -0.82
CA ARG A 202 12.38 -13.92 0.28
C ARG A 202 11.56 -15.14 -0.17
N LEU A 203 10.58 -14.94 -1.07
CA LEU A 203 9.82 -16.04 -1.67
C LEU A 203 10.65 -16.93 -2.62
N GLY A 204 11.87 -16.54 -2.96
CA GLY A 204 12.69 -17.23 -3.95
C GLY A 204 12.34 -16.89 -5.40
N VAL A 205 11.72 -15.72 -5.63
CA VAL A 205 11.61 -15.16 -6.98
C VAL A 205 12.98 -14.60 -7.37
N GLU A 206 13.82 -15.47 -7.89
CA GLU A 206 15.17 -15.14 -8.33
C GLU A 206 15.15 -14.48 -9.72
N ARG A 207 16.02 -13.49 -9.92
CA ARG A 207 16.31 -12.96 -11.25
C ARG A 207 17.47 -13.78 -11.83
N LEU A 208 17.16 -14.65 -12.78
CA LEU A 208 18.18 -15.38 -13.53
C LEU A 208 18.48 -14.62 -14.82
N SER A 209 19.76 -14.46 -15.15
CA SER A 209 20.14 -13.96 -16.47
C SER A 209 20.02 -15.07 -17.52
N ILE A 210 19.93 -14.70 -18.79
CA ILE A 210 19.91 -15.66 -19.91
C ILE A 210 21.16 -16.57 -19.86
N GLY A 211 22.31 -15.99 -19.53
CA GLY A 211 23.56 -16.75 -19.37
C GLY A 211 23.58 -17.69 -18.16
N ASP A 212 22.80 -17.43 -17.11
CA ASP A 212 22.66 -18.37 -15.98
C ASP A 212 21.80 -19.56 -16.38
N VAL A 213 20.74 -19.33 -17.15
CA VAL A 213 19.84 -20.38 -17.64
C VAL A 213 20.58 -21.32 -18.59
N GLN A 214 21.40 -20.79 -19.50
CA GLN A 214 22.16 -21.59 -20.47
C GLN A 214 23.25 -22.47 -19.85
N ARG A 215 23.72 -22.13 -18.65
CA ARG A 215 24.77 -22.88 -17.94
C ARG A 215 24.23 -23.90 -16.94
N LEU A 216 22.91 -23.96 -16.75
CA LEU A 216 22.27 -24.90 -15.83
C LEU A 216 21.95 -26.21 -16.55
N GLU A 217 22.28 -27.31 -15.89
CA GLU A 217 21.78 -28.64 -16.27
C GLU A 217 20.25 -28.67 -16.20
N TRP A 218 19.64 -29.50 -17.05
CA TRP A 218 18.18 -29.58 -17.20
C TRP A 218 17.46 -29.83 -15.86
N ASP A 219 17.94 -30.77 -15.05
CA ASP A 219 17.30 -31.12 -13.77
C ASP A 219 17.33 -29.95 -12.77
N ALA A 220 18.45 -29.21 -12.74
CA ALA A 220 18.61 -28.02 -11.89
C ALA A 220 17.71 -26.87 -12.37
N LEU A 221 17.58 -26.69 -13.68
CA LEU A 221 16.67 -25.72 -14.29
C LEU A 221 15.21 -26.07 -14.00
N GLU A 222 14.82 -27.34 -14.15
CA GLU A 222 13.46 -27.81 -13.91
C GLU A 222 13.06 -27.60 -12.43
N ALA A 223 13.95 -27.93 -11.49
CA ALA A 223 13.74 -27.67 -10.07
C ALA A 223 13.55 -26.17 -9.78
N LYS A 224 14.34 -25.30 -10.41
CA LYS A 224 14.20 -23.84 -10.31
C LYS A 224 12.88 -23.33 -10.89
N ILE A 225 12.44 -23.82 -12.05
CA ILE A 225 11.15 -23.48 -12.64
C ILE A 225 10.01 -23.85 -11.69
N ARG A 226 10.02 -25.07 -11.14
CA ARG A 226 9.00 -25.53 -10.18
C ARG A 226 8.99 -24.70 -8.90
N ARG A 227 10.16 -24.25 -8.41
CA ARG A 227 10.26 -23.33 -7.27
C ARG A 227 9.73 -21.93 -7.60
N TRP A 228 10.11 -21.38 -8.76
CA TRP A 228 9.68 -20.07 -9.22
C TRP A 228 8.16 -20.00 -9.40
N ILE A 229 7.53 -21.01 -10.01
CA ILE A 229 6.06 -21.07 -10.18
C ILE A 229 5.35 -21.03 -8.82
N ARG A 230 5.86 -21.76 -7.82
CA ARG A 230 5.31 -21.74 -6.45
C ARG A 230 5.46 -20.37 -5.80
N ALA A 231 6.65 -19.77 -5.90
CA ALA A 231 6.95 -18.44 -5.39
C ALA A 231 6.08 -17.36 -6.03
N ALA A 232 5.94 -17.37 -7.36
CA ALA A 232 5.11 -16.43 -8.11
C ALA A 232 3.62 -16.51 -7.71
N ARG A 233 3.09 -17.72 -7.51
CA ARG A 233 1.71 -17.90 -7.04
C ARG A 233 1.49 -17.35 -5.62
N ALA A 234 2.46 -17.56 -4.73
CA ALA A 234 2.42 -17.00 -3.38
C ALA A 234 2.51 -15.47 -3.40
N ALA A 235 3.38 -14.91 -4.26
CA ALA A 235 3.50 -13.48 -4.45
C ALA A 235 2.19 -12.83 -4.92
N VAL A 236 1.53 -13.40 -5.94
CA VAL A 236 0.24 -12.88 -6.46
C VAL A 236 -0.86 -12.92 -5.40
N ARG A 237 -0.95 -14.00 -4.63
CA ARG A 237 -2.02 -14.18 -3.63
C ARG A 237 -1.76 -13.51 -2.29
N GLY A 238 -0.51 -13.27 -1.94
CA GLY A 238 -0.12 -12.62 -0.70
C GLY A 238 0.30 -11.19 -0.98
N VAL A 239 1.57 -11.01 -1.37
CA VAL A 239 2.23 -9.71 -1.51
C VAL A 239 1.44 -8.72 -2.38
N PHE A 240 1.07 -9.10 -3.60
CA PHE A 240 0.34 -8.20 -4.50
C PHE A 240 -1.11 -7.97 -4.06
N ALA A 241 -1.76 -8.97 -3.46
CA ALA A 241 -3.13 -8.82 -2.98
C ALA A 241 -3.18 -7.88 -1.76
N SER A 242 -2.26 -8.03 -0.80
CA SER A 242 -2.13 -7.15 0.36
C SER A 242 -1.75 -5.73 -0.07
N GLU A 243 -0.82 -5.58 -1.01
CA GLU A 243 -0.39 -4.26 -1.52
C GLU A 243 -1.52 -3.55 -2.26
N ARG A 244 -2.29 -4.27 -3.09
CA ARG A 244 -3.48 -3.72 -3.75
C ARG A 244 -4.51 -3.24 -2.75
N ARG A 245 -4.75 -4.02 -1.68
CA ARG A 245 -5.71 -3.68 -0.63
C ARG A 245 -5.26 -2.45 0.16
N LEU A 246 -3.98 -2.36 0.52
CA LEU A 246 -3.42 -1.18 1.19
C LEU A 246 -3.57 0.08 0.33
N CYS A 247 -3.17 0.00 -0.94
CA CYS A 247 -3.32 1.10 -1.88
C CYS A 247 -4.79 1.54 -2.02
N PHE A 248 -5.71 0.59 -2.12
CA PHE A 248 -7.15 0.88 -2.14
C PHE A 248 -7.60 1.63 -0.88
N HIS A 249 -7.25 1.14 0.32
CA HIS A 249 -7.64 1.81 1.56
C HIS A 249 -7.13 3.25 1.68
N ILE A 250 -5.93 3.54 1.17
CA ILE A 250 -5.33 4.88 1.24
C ILE A 250 -5.90 5.82 0.17
N PHE A 251 -6.09 5.33 -1.06
CA PHE A 251 -6.33 6.20 -2.23
C PHE A 251 -7.75 6.11 -2.83
N HIS A 252 -8.62 5.19 -2.40
CA HIS A 252 -9.92 4.99 -3.09
C HIS A 252 -10.82 6.22 -3.16
N ASP A 253 -10.78 7.14 -2.19
CA ASP A 253 -11.58 8.38 -2.24
C ASP A 253 -10.87 9.56 -2.90
N LEU A 254 -9.65 9.35 -3.41
CA LEU A 254 -8.81 10.39 -4.00
C LEU A 254 -8.86 10.40 -5.53
N ILE A 255 -9.61 9.47 -6.13
CA ILE A 255 -9.78 9.26 -7.56
C ILE A 255 -11.18 9.67 -7.99
#